data_AF-A0A2P7AQP6-F1
#
_entry.id   AF-A0A2P7AQP6-F1
#
_cell.length_a   1.000
_cell.length_b   1.000
_cell.length_c   1.000
_cell.angle_alpha   90.00
_cell.angle_beta   90.00
_cell.angle_gamma   90.00
#
_symmetry.space_group_name_H-M   'P 1'
#
loop_
_entity.id
_entity.type
_entity.pdbx_description
1 polymer ?
#
loop_
_entity_poly.entity_id
_entity_poly.type
_entity_poly.pdbx_seq_one_letter_code
_entity_poly.pdbx_strand_id
1 'polypeptide(L)'
;MNEKTSRTAEIRRIARVEQSRAERMLADLLLDLFAMPASDLRINYDQYSLNSLNGFFSCDGEDFFFKFHQEEGEEDMTGEYYRADILANAGLPVDQPVHMSVLPGEQILIYRRRNDPRFSDVLRELDLTDDPEERTRAIEAERNLSTKLLAVYRETLHPISVDEAAAEPIHRLFHERLIDPATRSFPGGRFADFYMGKTFRFPGVELGWDEFSHLKFVINGRRYGSSIGELFHAAYVRLNPSRLADNGGVVAHGDAHNANVWYTAVSGGKAQLSFFDPAFAGSNVPALLAEVKATFHNIFAHPFWLYDPAIADRTFKASVRRDADELHVETDWKLAPVRRSLLEVKAKHLWRPLLGELKQRALLPDDWRMVVRLALFLCPTLVMDLRAGARSHTPASSLIAFCVAVMAGSPPEHGSDDIGRFLDMIDPES
;
A
#
# COMPACT_ATOMS: atom_id res chain seq x y z
N MET A 1 -8.01 28.08 -21.31
CA MET A 1 -8.80 27.29 -20.35
C MET A 1 -8.06 27.44 -19.03
N ASN A 2 -8.58 28.19 -18.06
CA ASN A 2 -7.87 28.43 -16.81
C ASN A 2 -7.74 27.11 -16.06
N GLU A 3 -6.50 26.71 -15.73
CA GLU A 3 -6.24 25.70 -14.70
C GLU A 3 -7.02 26.10 -13.45
N LYS A 4 -8.02 25.31 -13.07
CA LYS A 4 -8.59 25.43 -11.72
C LYS A 4 -7.53 24.87 -10.78
N THR A 5 -6.72 25.74 -10.19
CA THR A 5 -5.70 25.34 -9.21
C THR A 5 -6.35 24.60 -8.04
N SER A 6 -5.98 23.33 -7.83
CA SER A 6 -6.36 22.59 -6.63
C SER A 6 -5.87 23.29 -5.36
N ARG A 7 -6.81 23.66 -4.46
CA ARG A 7 -6.50 24.29 -3.17
C ARG A 7 -5.73 23.32 -2.27
N THR A 8 -6.12 22.05 -2.26
CA THR A 8 -5.42 21.00 -1.50
C THR A 8 -3.99 20.78 -2.01
N ALA A 9 -3.76 20.86 -3.32
CA ALA A 9 -2.41 20.79 -3.91
C ALA A 9 -1.55 21.95 -3.44
N GLU A 10 -2.11 23.16 -3.46
CA GLU A 10 -1.41 24.37 -3.05
C GLU A 10 -1.07 24.32 -1.56
N ILE A 11 -2.02 23.94 -0.70
CA ILE A 11 -1.80 23.77 0.75
C ILE A 11 -0.66 22.78 0.99
N ARG A 12 -0.67 21.61 0.32
CA ARG A 12 0.38 20.60 0.46
C ARG A 12 1.73 21.10 -0.01
N ARG A 13 1.78 21.85 -1.11
CA ARG A 13 3.02 22.47 -1.62
C ARG A 13 3.57 23.49 -0.63
N ILE A 14 2.72 24.35 -0.09
CA ILE A 14 3.11 25.39 0.88
C ILE A 14 3.53 24.76 2.23
N ALA A 15 2.88 23.69 2.68
CA ALA A 15 3.20 23.03 3.94
C ALA A 15 4.69 22.62 4.01
N ARG A 16 5.27 22.19 2.88
CA ARG A 16 6.70 21.80 2.80
C ARG A 16 7.69 22.93 3.04
N VAL A 17 7.29 24.19 2.89
CA VAL A 17 8.18 25.35 2.96
C VAL A 17 7.78 26.36 4.03
N GLU A 18 6.49 26.48 4.33
CA GLU A 18 5.95 27.50 5.22
C GLU A 18 4.71 26.98 5.96
N GLN A 19 4.94 26.18 6.99
CA GLN A 19 3.88 25.48 7.73
C GLN A 19 2.77 26.40 8.23
N SER A 20 3.11 27.50 8.91
CA SER A 20 2.10 28.40 9.47
C SER A 20 1.20 29.04 8.39
N ARG A 21 1.71 29.19 7.16
CA ARG A 21 0.89 29.67 6.03
C ARG A 21 -0.05 28.57 5.54
N ALA A 22 0.43 27.34 5.40
CA ALA A 22 -0.42 26.21 5.04
C ALA A 22 -1.51 25.97 6.09
N GLU A 23 -1.20 26.12 7.38
CA GLU A 23 -2.18 25.99 8.46
C GLU A 23 -3.29 27.05 8.35
N ARG A 24 -2.96 28.30 7.99
CA ARG A 24 -3.97 29.34 7.72
C ARG A 24 -4.83 29.03 6.50
N MET A 25 -4.19 28.64 5.39
CA MET A 25 -4.91 28.27 4.17
C MET A 25 -5.87 27.09 4.40
N LEU A 26 -5.48 26.16 5.27
CA LEU A 26 -6.33 25.04 5.64
C LEU A 26 -7.48 25.46 6.57
N ALA A 27 -7.24 26.36 7.52
CA ALA A 27 -8.32 26.92 8.35
C ALA A 27 -9.36 27.65 7.48
N ASP A 28 -8.92 28.41 6.48
CA ASP A 28 -9.80 29.07 5.50
C ASP A 28 -10.59 28.02 4.69
N LEU A 29 -9.93 26.94 4.25
CA LEU A 29 -10.61 25.84 3.54
C LEU A 29 -11.68 25.16 4.40
N LEU A 30 -11.39 24.89 5.68
CA LEU A 30 -12.33 24.27 6.62
C LEU A 30 -13.54 25.19 6.89
N LEU A 31 -13.30 26.50 7.00
CA LEU A 31 -14.35 27.49 7.15
C LEU A 31 -15.22 27.56 5.90
N ASP A 32 -14.63 27.61 4.71
CA ASP A 32 -15.35 27.73 3.45
C ASP A 32 -16.22 26.50 3.15
N LEU A 33 -15.67 25.29 3.34
CA LEU A 33 -16.35 24.05 2.98
C LEU A 33 -17.41 23.61 4.00
N PHE A 34 -17.13 23.83 5.30
CA PHE A 34 -17.93 23.22 6.37
C PHE A 34 -18.43 24.22 7.41
N ALA A 35 -18.15 25.51 7.24
CA ALA A 35 -18.40 26.53 8.25
C ALA A 35 -17.74 26.21 9.61
N MET A 36 -16.59 25.52 9.59
CA MET A 36 -15.85 25.13 10.79
C MET A 36 -14.74 26.15 11.10
N PRO A 37 -14.91 27.06 12.07
CA PRO A 37 -13.83 27.95 12.50
C PRO A 37 -12.75 27.18 13.25
N ALA A 38 -11.78 26.63 12.51
CA ALA A 38 -10.71 25.82 13.07
C ALA A 38 -9.76 26.63 13.97
N SER A 39 -9.51 26.11 15.15
CA SER A 39 -8.53 26.60 16.12
C SER A 39 -7.48 25.52 16.41
N ASP A 40 -6.33 25.91 16.95
CA ASP A 40 -5.22 25.00 17.30
C ASP A 40 -4.82 24.03 16.17
N LEU A 41 -4.97 24.47 14.91
CA LEU A 41 -4.69 23.65 13.75
C LEU A 41 -3.19 23.32 13.69
N ARG A 42 -2.89 22.03 13.56
CA ARG A 42 -1.52 21.50 13.42
C ARG A 42 -1.45 20.50 12.29
N ILE A 43 -0.57 20.75 11.33
CA ILE A 43 -0.22 19.76 10.31
C ILE A 43 0.75 18.75 10.92
N ASN A 44 0.48 17.47 10.71
CA ASN A 44 1.30 16.36 11.17
C ASN A 44 2.23 15.85 10.05
N TYR A 45 3.51 15.64 10.38
CA TYR A 45 4.49 15.04 9.49
C TYR A 45 4.76 13.61 9.92
N ASP A 46 3.87 12.72 9.51
CA ASP A 46 3.96 11.29 9.75
C ASP A 46 4.69 10.57 8.60
N GLN A 47 5.57 9.63 8.95
CA GLN A 47 6.30 8.79 8.00
C GLN A 47 5.41 7.93 7.11
N TYR A 48 4.19 7.60 7.54
CA TYR A 48 3.25 6.82 6.73
C TYR A 48 2.46 7.68 5.72
N SER A 49 2.50 9.01 5.85
CA SER A 49 1.69 9.95 5.06
C SER A 49 2.45 10.44 3.83
N LEU A 50 2.75 9.50 2.92
CA LEU A 50 3.63 9.75 1.76
C LEU A 50 2.99 10.70 0.73
N ASN A 51 1.73 10.44 0.39
CA ASN A 51 0.95 11.15 -0.63
C ASN A 51 -0.27 11.88 -0.06
N SER A 52 -0.40 11.91 1.27
CA SER A 52 -1.45 12.62 1.99
C SER A 52 -0.86 13.72 2.86
N LEU A 53 -1.72 14.68 3.23
CA LEU A 53 -1.49 15.62 4.30
C LEU A 53 -2.59 15.42 5.33
N ASN A 54 -2.22 15.40 6.62
CA ASN A 54 -3.16 15.24 7.72
C ASN A 54 -2.74 16.07 8.92
N GLY A 55 -3.61 16.13 9.91
CA GLY A 55 -3.36 16.86 11.13
C GLY A 55 -4.59 16.93 12.03
N PHE A 56 -4.52 17.83 13.01
CA PHE A 56 -5.55 18.00 14.01
C PHE A 56 -5.98 19.46 14.10
N PHE A 57 -7.21 19.69 14.52
CA PHE A 57 -7.72 21.01 14.86
C PHE A 57 -8.88 20.87 15.86
N SER A 58 -9.24 21.97 16.50
CA SER A 58 -10.39 22.05 17.39
C SER A 58 -11.44 23.01 16.83
N CYS A 59 -12.72 22.67 16.97
CA CYS A 59 -13.86 23.50 16.55
C CYS A 59 -15.00 23.32 17.55
N ASP A 60 -15.57 24.42 18.03
CA ASP A 60 -16.70 24.43 18.98
C ASP A 60 -16.50 23.56 20.24
N GLY A 61 -15.25 23.45 20.72
CA GLY A 61 -14.89 22.66 21.91
C GLY A 61 -14.66 21.17 21.66
N GLU A 62 -14.78 20.71 20.40
CA GLU A 62 -14.50 19.34 19.98
C GLU A 62 -13.18 19.27 19.20
N ASP A 63 -12.51 18.11 19.27
CA ASP A 63 -11.27 17.84 18.58
C ASP A 63 -11.48 16.96 17.35
N PHE A 64 -10.80 17.32 16.26
CA PHE A 64 -10.92 16.66 14.97
C PHE A 64 -9.56 16.26 14.40
N PHE A 65 -9.61 15.23 13.55
CA PHE A 65 -8.51 14.80 12.68
C PHE A 65 -8.94 15.05 11.24
N PHE A 66 -8.09 15.67 10.44
CA PHE A 66 -8.35 15.83 9.00
C PHE A 66 -7.32 15.06 8.18
N LYS A 67 -7.72 14.62 6.99
CA LYS A 67 -6.82 14.00 6.00
C LYS A 67 -7.30 14.28 4.59
N PHE A 68 -6.37 14.54 3.69
CA PHE A 68 -6.61 14.52 2.25
C PHE A 68 -5.43 13.89 1.52
N HIS A 69 -5.72 13.23 0.40
CA HIS A 69 -4.72 12.66 -0.50
C HIS A 69 -4.55 13.58 -1.71
N GLN A 70 -3.38 13.51 -2.33
CA GLN A 70 -3.11 14.15 -3.60
C GLN A 70 -2.26 13.21 -4.47
N GLU A 71 -2.90 12.56 -5.45
CA GLU A 71 -2.25 11.87 -6.56
C GLU A 71 -2.10 12.81 -7.76
N GLU A 72 -1.17 12.49 -8.67
CA GLU A 72 -0.99 13.27 -9.91
C GLU A 72 -2.21 13.10 -10.82
N GLY A 73 -2.77 14.21 -11.33
CA GLY A 73 -3.96 14.19 -12.19
C GLY A 73 -5.31 14.08 -11.46
N GLU A 74 -5.33 14.18 -10.12
CA GLU A 74 -6.56 14.10 -9.32
C GLU A 74 -7.52 15.29 -9.51
N GLU A 75 -7.02 16.42 -10.02
CA GLU A 75 -7.78 17.65 -10.25
C GLU A 75 -8.91 17.49 -11.29
N ASP A 76 -8.81 16.47 -12.16
CA ASP A 76 -9.74 16.21 -13.25
C ASP A 76 -10.77 15.10 -12.95
N MET A 77 -10.76 14.50 -11.76
CA MET A 77 -11.58 13.31 -11.46
C MET A 77 -12.70 13.55 -10.44
N THR A 78 -13.93 13.22 -10.83
CA THR A 78 -15.13 13.22 -9.98
C THR A 78 -15.34 11.86 -9.29
N GLY A 79 -15.72 11.84 -8.00
CA GLY A 79 -16.40 10.68 -7.38
C GLY A 79 -15.66 9.95 -6.25
N GLU A 80 -14.57 10.48 -5.71
CA GLU A 80 -13.64 9.70 -4.87
C GLU A 80 -14.03 9.41 -3.42
N TYR A 81 -15.16 9.91 -2.90
CA TYR A 81 -15.35 9.88 -1.44
C TYR A 81 -16.69 9.35 -0.90
N TYR A 82 -17.55 8.66 -1.67
CA TYR A 82 -18.55 7.74 -1.06
C TYR A 82 -17.96 6.42 -0.55
N ARG A 83 -16.62 6.33 -0.47
CA ARG A 83 -15.89 5.08 -0.30
C ARG A 83 -16.00 4.46 1.09
N ALA A 84 -16.16 5.28 2.14
CA ALA A 84 -16.44 4.76 3.47
C ALA A 84 -17.84 4.13 3.55
N ASP A 85 -18.82 4.70 2.86
CA ASP A 85 -20.18 4.16 2.81
C ASP A 85 -20.23 2.84 2.04
N ILE A 86 -19.44 2.69 0.97
CA ILE A 86 -19.29 1.41 0.26
C ILE A 86 -18.90 0.29 1.23
N LEU A 87 -17.89 0.54 2.07
CA LEU A 87 -17.43 -0.44 3.06
C LEU A 87 -18.45 -0.66 4.19
N ALA A 88 -19.03 0.42 4.71
CA ALA A 88 -19.99 0.37 5.81
C ALA A 88 -21.27 -0.37 5.40
N ASN A 89 -21.81 -0.08 4.21
CA ASN A 89 -23.01 -0.74 3.67
C ASN A 89 -22.77 -2.23 3.40
N ALA A 90 -21.54 -2.62 3.08
CA ALA A 90 -21.14 -4.02 2.96
C ALA A 90 -20.86 -4.70 4.31
N GLY A 91 -20.99 -3.98 5.44
CA GLY A 91 -20.83 -4.53 6.78
C GLY A 91 -19.39 -4.58 7.30
N LEU A 92 -18.43 -3.93 6.63
CA LEU A 92 -17.06 -3.84 7.11
C LEU A 92 -16.94 -2.84 8.29
N PRO A 93 -16.07 -3.13 9.28
CA PRO A 93 -15.83 -2.18 10.36
C PRO A 93 -15.01 -1.01 9.84
N VAL A 94 -15.66 0.12 9.56
CA VAL A 94 -15.03 1.35 9.06
C VAL A 94 -15.45 2.54 9.91
N ASP A 95 -14.48 3.38 10.27
CA ASP A 95 -14.69 4.67 10.90
C ASP A 95 -15.11 5.67 9.81
N GLN A 96 -16.24 6.35 10.00
CA GLN A 96 -16.79 7.27 9.01
C GLN A 96 -16.38 8.72 9.33
N PRO A 97 -16.04 9.52 8.31
CA PRO A 97 -15.83 10.95 8.51
C PRO A 97 -17.13 11.63 8.96
N VAL A 98 -17.01 12.62 9.85
CA VAL A 98 -18.14 13.48 10.27
C VAL A 98 -18.42 14.59 9.27
N HIS A 99 -17.41 15.02 8.51
CA HIS A 99 -17.55 15.95 7.39
C HIS A 99 -16.63 15.54 6.24
N MET A 100 -17.05 15.84 5.02
CA MET A 100 -16.27 15.51 3.83
C MET A 100 -16.58 16.44 2.66
N SER A 101 -15.55 16.76 1.89
CA SER A 101 -15.67 17.40 0.59
C SER A 101 -15.17 16.45 -0.47
N VAL A 102 -15.94 16.34 -1.56
CA VAL A 102 -15.66 15.47 -2.71
C VAL A 102 -15.38 16.27 -3.98
N LEU A 103 -15.30 17.60 -3.84
CA LEU A 103 -15.09 18.51 -4.96
C LEU A 103 -13.66 18.36 -5.50
N PRO A 104 -13.48 18.24 -6.83
CA PRO A 104 -12.16 18.18 -7.44
C PRO A 104 -11.28 19.37 -7.01
N GLY A 105 -10.11 19.06 -6.46
CA GLY A 105 -9.13 20.04 -5.96
C GLY A 105 -9.38 20.56 -4.54
N GLU A 106 -10.46 20.12 -3.88
CA GLU A 106 -10.86 20.48 -2.51
C GLU A 106 -11.25 19.24 -1.69
N GLN A 107 -10.76 18.06 -2.07
CA GLN A 107 -11.09 16.81 -1.40
C GLN A 107 -10.47 16.78 0.01
N ILE A 108 -11.28 16.59 1.04
CA ILE A 108 -10.82 16.50 2.43
C ILE A 108 -11.83 15.72 3.28
N LEU A 109 -11.32 14.89 4.18
CA LEU A 109 -12.08 14.13 5.16
C LEU A 109 -11.80 14.65 6.56
N ILE A 110 -12.85 14.77 7.38
CA ILE A 110 -12.77 15.16 8.79
C ILE A 110 -13.37 14.06 9.64
N TYR A 111 -12.60 13.58 10.60
CA TYR A 111 -12.98 12.57 11.58
C TYR A 111 -13.01 13.20 12.97
N ARG A 112 -13.78 12.60 13.89
CA ARG A 112 -13.57 12.86 15.32
C ARG A 112 -12.18 12.40 15.71
N ARG A 113 -11.50 13.17 16.55
CA ARG A 113 -10.19 12.77 17.05
C ARG A 113 -10.31 11.48 17.86
N ARG A 114 -9.43 10.53 17.57
CA ARG A 114 -9.26 9.29 18.33
C ARG A 114 -7.91 9.29 19.05
N ASN A 115 -7.88 8.60 20.18
CA ASN A 115 -6.66 8.31 20.93
C ASN A 115 -6.21 6.85 20.78
N ASP A 116 -6.98 6.02 20.07
CA ASP A 116 -6.57 4.66 19.72
C ASP A 116 -5.30 4.71 18.83
N PRO A 117 -4.31 3.83 19.06
CA PRO A 117 -3.18 3.72 18.16
C PRO A 117 -3.63 3.18 16.81
N ARG A 118 -2.88 3.52 15.75
CA ARG A 118 -3.02 2.79 14.48
C ARG A 118 -2.37 1.42 14.64
N PHE A 119 -2.86 0.44 13.90
CA PHE A 119 -2.30 -0.90 13.98
C PHE A 119 -0.84 -0.93 13.51
N SER A 120 -0.43 -0.03 12.61
CA SER A 120 0.98 0.16 12.24
C SER A 120 1.87 0.55 13.42
N ASP A 121 1.36 1.35 14.35
CA ASP A 121 2.13 1.82 15.50
C ASP A 121 2.37 0.65 16.48
N VAL A 122 1.33 -0.12 16.78
CA VAL A 122 1.41 -1.35 17.61
C VAL A 122 2.38 -2.37 17.00
N LEU A 123 2.27 -2.62 15.69
CA LEU A 123 3.12 -3.61 15.05
C LEU A 123 4.57 -3.15 14.91
N ARG A 124 4.82 -1.84 14.78
CA ARG A 124 6.18 -1.30 14.79
C ARG A 124 6.84 -1.51 16.15
N GLU A 125 6.11 -1.33 17.25
CA GLU A 125 6.61 -1.64 18.59
C GLU A 125 6.94 -3.14 18.72
N LEU A 126 6.09 -4.02 18.22
CA LEU A 126 6.35 -5.48 18.18
C LEU A 126 7.52 -5.88 17.28
N ASP A 127 7.79 -5.14 16.20
CA ASP A 127 8.98 -5.36 15.37
C ASP A 127 10.27 -4.93 16.10
N LEU A 128 10.21 -3.93 16.99
CA LEU A 128 11.33 -3.48 17.82
C LEU A 128 11.57 -4.40 19.03
N THR A 129 10.49 -4.86 19.67
CA THR A 129 10.54 -5.72 20.85
C THR A 129 9.37 -6.67 20.83
N ASP A 130 9.67 -7.96 20.71
CA ASP A 130 8.67 -9.01 20.63
C ASP A 130 8.04 -9.25 22.02
N ASP A 131 6.85 -8.68 22.24
CA ASP A 131 5.99 -8.99 23.38
C ASP A 131 5.04 -10.14 22.99
N PRO A 132 5.16 -11.34 23.57
CA PRO A 132 4.32 -12.48 23.22
C PRO A 132 2.82 -12.28 23.50
N GLU A 133 2.44 -11.53 24.55
CA GLU A 133 1.05 -11.30 24.91
C GLU A 133 0.39 -10.32 23.95
N GLU A 134 1.05 -9.18 23.71
CA GLU A 134 0.54 -8.19 22.77
C GLU A 134 0.55 -8.71 21.33
N ARG A 135 1.57 -9.50 20.95
CA ARG A 135 1.59 -10.22 19.67
C ARG A 135 0.39 -11.15 19.53
N THR A 136 0.05 -11.92 20.57
CA THR A 136 -1.11 -12.82 20.54
C THR A 136 -2.41 -12.04 20.37
N ARG A 137 -2.54 -10.90 21.06
CA ARG A 137 -3.70 -10.00 20.94
C ARG A 137 -3.82 -9.41 19.54
N ALA A 138 -2.71 -8.94 18.94
CA ALA A 138 -2.66 -8.42 17.58
C ALA A 138 -3.04 -9.47 16.53
N ILE A 139 -2.54 -10.71 16.66
CA ILE A 139 -2.86 -11.82 15.75
C ILE A 139 -4.35 -12.16 15.82
N GLU A 140 -4.94 -12.19 17.02
CA GLU A 140 -6.37 -12.46 17.19
C GLU A 140 -7.23 -11.33 16.59
N ALA A 141 -6.81 -10.08 16.73
CA ALA A 141 -7.49 -8.94 16.12
C ALA A 141 -7.47 -9.03 14.57
N GLU A 142 -6.31 -9.35 13.97
CA GLU A 142 -6.18 -9.57 12.52
C GLU A 142 -7.02 -10.78 12.05
N ARG A 143 -7.07 -11.86 12.82
CA ARG A 143 -7.88 -13.04 12.49
C ARG A 143 -9.37 -12.69 12.43
N ASN A 144 -9.85 -11.94 13.41
CA ASN A 144 -11.24 -11.50 13.46
C ASN A 144 -11.57 -10.55 12.30
N LEU A 145 -10.68 -9.62 11.98
CA LEU A 145 -10.85 -8.74 10.81
C LEU A 145 -10.85 -9.55 9.51
N SER A 146 -9.85 -10.41 9.28
CA SER A 146 -9.74 -11.27 8.10
C SER A 146 -10.98 -12.13 7.87
N THR A 147 -11.56 -12.67 8.94
CA THR A 147 -12.79 -13.47 8.87
C THR A 147 -13.99 -12.63 8.43
N LYS A 148 -14.11 -11.39 8.94
CA LYS A 148 -15.16 -10.45 8.51
C LYS A 148 -14.97 -10.03 7.05
N LEU A 149 -13.74 -9.73 6.62
CA LEU A 149 -13.45 -9.39 5.22
C LEU A 149 -13.84 -10.53 4.29
N LEU A 150 -13.43 -11.76 4.60
CA LEU A 150 -13.77 -12.92 3.79
C LEU A 150 -15.29 -13.10 3.67
N ALA A 151 -16.05 -12.87 4.75
CA ALA A 151 -17.52 -12.93 4.72
C ALA A 151 -18.08 -11.91 3.72
N VAL A 152 -17.62 -10.67 3.77
CA VAL A 152 -18.02 -9.60 2.83
C VAL A 152 -17.61 -9.93 1.39
N TYR A 153 -16.39 -10.42 1.17
CA TYR A 153 -15.94 -10.82 -0.16
C TYR A 153 -16.81 -11.95 -0.72
N ARG A 154 -17.17 -12.96 0.08
CA ARG A 154 -18.06 -14.04 -0.38
C ARG A 154 -19.46 -13.57 -0.75
N GLU A 155 -20.00 -12.64 0.03
CA GLU A 155 -21.32 -12.05 -0.19
C GLU A 155 -21.34 -11.16 -1.43
N THR A 156 -20.27 -10.38 -1.63
CA THR A 156 -20.20 -9.37 -2.69
C THR A 156 -19.51 -9.86 -3.97
N LEU A 157 -18.91 -11.06 -3.96
CA LEU A 157 -18.22 -11.60 -5.13
C LEU A 157 -19.19 -11.83 -6.29
N HIS A 158 -18.93 -11.15 -7.41
CA HIS A 158 -19.70 -11.26 -8.65
C HIS A 158 -18.81 -11.16 -9.88
N PRO A 159 -19.23 -11.69 -11.04
CA PRO A 159 -18.57 -11.38 -12.31
C PRO A 159 -18.66 -9.89 -12.62
N ILE A 160 -17.61 -9.32 -13.18
CA ILE A 160 -17.55 -7.91 -13.59
C ILE A 160 -17.18 -7.83 -15.07
N SER A 161 -17.61 -6.77 -15.73
CA SER A 161 -17.19 -6.41 -17.08
C SER A 161 -15.82 -5.71 -17.08
N VAL A 162 -15.23 -5.60 -18.28
CA VAL A 162 -14.00 -4.83 -18.49
C VAL A 162 -14.16 -3.36 -18.08
N ASP A 163 -15.31 -2.76 -18.38
CA ASP A 163 -15.57 -1.36 -18.06
C ASP A 163 -15.76 -1.15 -16.55
N GLU A 164 -16.45 -2.08 -15.87
CA GLU A 164 -16.58 -2.05 -14.41
C GLU A 164 -15.24 -2.21 -13.71
N ALA A 165 -14.39 -3.14 -14.15
CA ALA A 165 -13.04 -3.29 -13.63
C ALA A 165 -12.24 -1.99 -13.88
N ALA A 166 -12.22 -1.50 -15.12
CA ALA A 166 -11.44 -0.31 -15.48
C ALA A 166 -11.83 0.98 -14.74
N ALA A 167 -13.07 1.07 -14.27
CA ALA A 167 -13.54 2.20 -13.48
C ALA A 167 -13.05 2.19 -12.02
N GLU A 168 -12.51 1.06 -11.52
CA GLU A 168 -12.11 0.93 -10.13
C GLU A 168 -10.84 1.74 -9.81
N PRO A 169 -10.83 2.52 -8.72
CA PRO A 169 -9.72 3.41 -8.39
C PRO A 169 -8.43 2.66 -8.02
N ILE A 170 -8.53 1.38 -7.64
CA ILE A 170 -7.38 0.54 -7.28
C ILE A 170 -6.34 0.48 -8.42
N HIS A 171 -6.75 0.69 -9.68
CA HIS A 171 -5.85 0.69 -10.82
C HIS A 171 -4.86 1.85 -10.82
N ARG A 172 -5.12 2.93 -10.08
CA ARG A 172 -4.13 3.98 -9.80
C ARG A 172 -2.88 3.39 -9.14
N LEU A 173 -3.05 2.41 -8.26
CA LEU A 173 -1.96 1.78 -7.51
C LEU A 173 -1.15 0.81 -8.37
N PHE A 174 -1.81 0.07 -9.27
CA PHE A 174 -1.24 -1.11 -9.95
C PHE A 174 -1.04 -0.96 -11.46
N HIS A 175 -1.57 0.09 -12.10
CA HIS A 175 -1.42 0.29 -13.54
C HIS A 175 -1.12 1.74 -13.92
N GLU A 176 -1.86 2.72 -13.40
CA GLU A 176 -1.71 4.11 -13.87
C GLU A 176 -0.34 4.70 -13.50
N ARG A 177 0.25 4.27 -12.38
CA ARG A 177 1.62 4.63 -11.99
C ARG A 177 2.71 4.08 -12.90
N LEU A 178 2.38 3.23 -13.87
CA LEU A 178 3.32 2.68 -14.87
C LEU A 178 3.30 3.47 -16.19
N ILE A 179 2.30 4.32 -16.41
CA ILE A 179 2.07 4.98 -17.69
C ILE A 179 2.02 6.49 -17.53
N ASP A 180 2.34 7.19 -18.60
CA ASP A 180 2.26 8.64 -18.64
C ASP A 180 0.77 9.07 -18.63
N PRO A 181 0.36 9.98 -17.74
CA PRO A 181 -1.06 10.32 -17.59
C PRO A 181 -1.64 11.00 -18.84
N ALA A 182 -0.84 11.76 -19.59
CA ALA A 182 -1.30 12.52 -20.75
C ALA A 182 -1.37 11.67 -22.02
N THR A 183 -0.37 10.84 -22.27
CA THR A 183 -0.21 10.04 -23.49
C THR A 183 -0.65 8.60 -23.32
N ARG A 184 -0.83 8.14 -22.08
CA ARG A 184 -1.09 6.74 -21.69
C ARG A 184 -0.01 5.76 -22.14
N SER A 185 1.20 6.26 -22.46
CA SER A 185 2.32 5.43 -22.92
C SER A 185 3.11 4.83 -21.76
N PHE A 186 3.61 3.61 -21.95
CA PHE A 186 4.59 2.97 -21.07
C PHE A 186 6.00 3.11 -21.69
N PRO A 187 7.05 3.37 -20.89
CA PRO A 187 7.02 3.67 -19.45
C PRO A 187 6.62 5.12 -19.17
N GLY A 188 5.91 5.35 -18.05
CA GLY A 188 5.57 6.70 -17.58
C GLY A 188 5.17 6.73 -16.11
N GLY A 189 4.59 7.85 -15.67
CA GLY A 189 4.15 8.06 -14.28
C GLY A 189 5.29 7.83 -13.27
N ARG A 190 4.92 7.35 -12.07
CA ARG A 190 5.89 7.08 -10.99
C ARG A 190 6.99 6.11 -11.39
N PHE A 191 6.70 5.14 -12.25
CA PHE A 191 7.72 4.23 -12.74
C PHE A 191 8.85 4.99 -13.46
N ALA A 192 8.49 5.90 -14.35
CA ALA A 192 9.47 6.74 -15.03
C ALA A 192 10.16 7.72 -14.06
N ASP A 193 9.40 8.38 -13.19
CA ASP A 193 9.94 9.38 -12.27
C ASP A 193 10.94 8.80 -11.27
N PHE A 194 10.65 7.61 -10.75
CA PHE A 194 11.48 6.97 -9.74
C PHE A 194 12.73 6.35 -10.35
N TYR A 195 12.67 5.83 -11.57
CA TYR A 195 13.71 4.90 -12.03
C TYR A 195 14.33 5.22 -13.39
N MET A 196 13.55 5.71 -14.37
CA MET A 196 14.07 5.91 -15.72
C MET A 196 15.17 6.99 -15.75
N GLY A 197 16.31 6.65 -16.34
CA GLY A 197 17.48 7.54 -16.41
C GLY A 197 18.11 7.86 -15.05
N LYS A 198 17.76 7.14 -13.99
CA LYS A 198 18.30 7.36 -12.64
C LYS A 198 19.50 6.45 -12.34
N THR A 199 20.27 6.86 -11.35
CA THR A 199 21.37 6.07 -10.77
C THR A 199 20.91 5.34 -9.52
N PHE A 200 21.35 4.09 -9.38
CA PHE A 200 21.10 3.20 -8.25
C PHE A 200 22.41 3.01 -7.48
N ARG A 201 22.35 3.23 -6.17
CA ARG A 201 23.50 3.06 -5.28
C ARG A 201 23.19 1.99 -4.26
N PHE A 202 23.99 0.93 -4.29
CA PHE A 202 23.99 -0.15 -3.32
C PHE A 202 25.35 -0.19 -2.60
N PRO A 203 25.51 -0.98 -1.53
CA PRO A 203 26.80 -1.13 -0.86
C PRO A 203 27.90 -1.56 -1.83
N GLY A 204 28.82 -0.64 -2.15
CA GLY A 204 29.97 -0.89 -3.03
C GLY A 204 29.67 -0.97 -4.53
N VAL A 205 28.43 -0.74 -4.98
CA VAL A 205 28.02 -0.85 -6.39
C VAL A 205 27.16 0.35 -6.77
N GLU A 206 27.46 0.98 -7.91
CA GLU A 206 26.65 2.06 -8.51
C GLU A 206 26.32 1.72 -9.97
N LEU A 207 25.04 1.81 -10.34
CA LEU A 207 24.53 1.39 -11.65
C LEU A 207 23.59 2.45 -12.23
N GLY A 208 23.58 2.59 -13.56
CA GLY A 208 22.50 3.29 -14.26
C GLY A 208 21.26 2.38 -14.39
N TRP A 209 20.08 2.98 -14.54
CA TRP A 209 18.83 2.25 -14.77
C TRP A 209 18.92 1.22 -15.90
N ASP A 210 19.45 1.62 -17.06
CA ASP A 210 19.53 0.74 -18.23
C ASP A 210 20.25 -0.55 -17.88
N GLU A 211 21.36 -0.47 -17.15
CA GLU A 211 22.08 -1.65 -16.69
C GLU A 211 21.30 -2.40 -15.60
N PHE A 212 20.89 -1.71 -14.53
CA PHE A 212 20.22 -2.31 -13.37
C PHE A 212 18.95 -3.07 -13.74
N SER A 213 18.17 -2.55 -14.70
CA SER A 213 16.90 -3.13 -15.13
C SER A 213 17.06 -4.49 -15.80
N HIS A 214 18.24 -4.81 -16.33
CA HIS A 214 18.54 -6.07 -17.00
C HIS A 214 19.20 -7.13 -16.10
N LEU A 215 19.79 -6.71 -14.97
CA LEU A 215 20.47 -7.65 -14.08
C LEU A 215 19.49 -8.60 -13.38
N LYS A 216 19.89 -9.87 -13.27
CA LYS A 216 19.20 -10.87 -12.45
C LYS A 216 19.72 -10.85 -11.03
N PHE A 217 18.89 -11.23 -10.07
CA PHE A 217 19.29 -11.26 -8.67
C PHE A 217 19.59 -12.69 -8.23
N VAL A 218 20.67 -12.82 -7.45
CA VAL A 218 20.99 -14.01 -6.66
C VAL A 218 21.00 -13.61 -5.19
N ILE A 219 19.88 -13.82 -4.48
CA ILE A 219 19.69 -13.36 -3.10
C ILE A 219 19.93 -14.53 -2.15
N ASN A 220 20.92 -14.41 -1.26
CA ASN A 220 21.29 -15.45 -0.30
C ASN A 220 21.48 -16.82 -0.98
N GLY A 221 22.17 -16.82 -2.13
CA GLY A 221 22.43 -18.01 -2.94
C GLY A 221 21.26 -18.51 -3.80
N ARG A 222 20.09 -17.87 -3.76
CA ARG A 222 18.93 -18.23 -4.60
C ARG A 222 18.85 -17.33 -5.82
N ARG A 223 18.89 -17.92 -7.00
CA ARG A 223 18.72 -17.21 -8.28
C ARG A 223 17.25 -16.98 -8.59
N TYR A 224 16.93 -15.77 -9.05
CA TYR A 224 15.59 -15.36 -9.47
C TYR A 224 15.53 -15.19 -10.98
N GLY A 225 14.48 -15.76 -11.59
CA GLY A 225 14.38 -15.87 -13.04
C GLY A 225 14.13 -14.55 -13.77
N SER A 226 13.51 -13.55 -13.12
CA SER A 226 13.16 -12.27 -13.74
C SER A 226 14.05 -11.12 -13.28
N SER A 227 14.34 -10.18 -14.18
CA SER A 227 14.97 -8.90 -13.86
C SER A 227 13.91 -7.87 -13.45
N ILE A 228 14.33 -6.75 -12.85
CA ILE A 228 13.41 -5.67 -12.47
C ILE A 228 12.68 -5.10 -13.69
N GLY A 229 13.38 -4.91 -14.82
CA GLY A 229 12.78 -4.39 -16.05
C GLY A 229 11.72 -5.32 -16.64
N GLU A 230 11.98 -6.64 -16.63
CA GLU A 230 11.01 -7.65 -17.05
C GLU A 230 9.78 -7.67 -16.14
N LEU A 231 9.96 -7.52 -14.82
CA LEU A 231 8.85 -7.48 -13.86
C LEU A 231 7.95 -6.26 -14.08
N PHE A 232 8.50 -5.07 -14.32
CA PHE A 232 7.69 -3.90 -14.65
C PHE A 232 6.94 -4.07 -15.97
N HIS A 233 7.60 -4.61 -17.00
CA HIS A 233 6.94 -4.86 -18.28
C HIS A 233 5.81 -5.90 -18.15
N ALA A 234 6.06 -7.00 -17.43
CA ALA A 234 5.04 -8.01 -17.16
C ALA A 234 3.86 -7.45 -16.36
N ALA A 235 4.13 -6.61 -15.36
CA ALA A 235 3.10 -5.95 -14.58
C ALA A 235 2.24 -5.00 -15.42
N TYR A 236 2.87 -4.16 -16.26
CA TYR A 236 2.16 -3.30 -17.22
C TYR A 236 1.22 -4.09 -18.13
N VAL A 237 1.70 -5.20 -18.67
CA VAL A 237 0.92 -6.03 -19.59
C VAL A 237 -0.21 -6.77 -18.89
N ARG A 238 0.03 -7.40 -17.73
CA ARG A 238 -0.95 -8.30 -17.08
C ARG A 238 -1.93 -7.58 -16.15
N LEU A 239 -1.48 -6.52 -15.48
CA LEU A 239 -2.30 -5.75 -14.54
C LEU A 239 -3.04 -4.59 -15.24
N ASN A 240 -3.03 -4.57 -16.57
CA ASN A 240 -3.92 -3.70 -17.34
C ASN A 240 -5.38 -3.96 -16.90
N PRO A 241 -6.17 -2.92 -16.56
CA PRO A 241 -7.53 -3.10 -16.08
C PRO A 241 -8.41 -3.94 -17.00
N SER A 242 -8.19 -3.87 -18.32
CA SER A 242 -8.96 -4.64 -19.30
C SER A 242 -8.72 -6.16 -19.22
N ARG A 243 -7.76 -6.61 -18.44
CA ARG A 243 -7.40 -8.02 -18.25
C ARG A 243 -7.72 -8.52 -16.84
N LEU A 244 -8.34 -7.70 -15.99
CA LEU A 244 -8.60 -8.03 -14.59
C LEU A 244 -10.07 -8.31 -14.29
N ALA A 245 -10.94 -8.23 -15.29
CA ALA A 245 -12.33 -8.68 -15.17
C ALA A 245 -12.47 -10.22 -15.04
N ASP A 246 -11.41 -10.96 -15.38
CA ASP A 246 -11.34 -12.42 -15.36
C ASP A 246 -11.31 -13.05 -13.94
N ASN A 247 -11.23 -12.22 -12.90
CA ASN A 247 -11.20 -12.68 -11.50
C ASN A 247 -12.34 -12.15 -10.63
N GLY A 248 -13.38 -11.58 -11.25
CA GLY A 248 -14.56 -11.05 -10.55
C GLY A 248 -14.27 -9.81 -9.71
N GLY A 249 -15.34 -9.17 -9.22
CA GLY A 249 -15.30 -8.00 -8.36
C GLY A 249 -15.79 -8.31 -6.96
N VAL A 250 -15.25 -7.61 -5.97
CA VAL A 250 -15.71 -7.61 -4.58
C VAL A 250 -15.79 -6.18 -4.04
N VAL A 251 -16.60 -5.97 -3.00
CA VAL A 251 -16.50 -4.75 -2.21
C VAL A 251 -15.24 -4.83 -1.35
N ALA A 252 -14.27 -3.95 -1.60
CA ALA A 252 -13.00 -3.95 -0.89
C ALA A 252 -12.46 -2.54 -0.65
N HIS A 253 -11.55 -2.43 0.32
CA HIS A 253 -10.90 -1.17 0.67
C HIS A 253 -9.82 -0.73 -0.35
N GLY A 254 -9.17 -1.68 -1.02
CA GLY A 254 -8.10 -1.46 -2.00
C GLY A 254 -6.76 -0.94 -1.45
N ASP A 255 -6.75 -0.32 -0.27
CA ASP A 255 -5.58 0.28 0.40
C ASP A 255 -5.60 0.15 1.93
N ALA A 256 -5.97 -1.04 2.41
CA ALA A 256 -6.07 -1.35 3.83
C ALA A 256 -4.69 -1.65 4.48
N HIS A 257 -3.70 -0.77 4.29
CA HIS A 257 -2.45 -0.89 5.04
C HIS A 257 -2.67 -0.53 6.52
N ASN A 258 -1.86 -1.06 7.45
CA ASN A 258 -2.11 -0.96 8.90
C ASN A 258 -2.07 0.47 9.48
N ALA A 259 -1.56 1.45 8.74
CA ALA A 259 -1.68 2.87 9.11
C ALA A 259 -3.07 3.48 8.80
N ASN A 260 -3.94 2.75 8.10
CA ASN A 260 -5.36 3.05 7.83
C ASN A 260 -6.28 2.11 8.63
N VAL A 261 -5.75 1.53 9.73
CA VAL A 261 -6.48 0.62 10.61
C VAL A 261 -6.31 1.08 12.04
N TRP A 262 -7.40 1.35 12.74
CA TRP A 262 -7.37 1.61 14.18
C TRP A 262 -7.24 0.29 14.96
N TYR A 263 -6.47 0.32 16.04
CA TYR A 263 -6.36 -0.77 16.99
C TYR A 263 -6.98 -0.36 18.33
N THR A 264 -8.21 -0.80 18.57
CA THR A 264 -8.97 -0.42 19.76
C THR A 264 -8.95 -1.54 20.79
N ALA A 265 -8.41 -1.26 21.97
CA ALA A 265 -8.52 -2.15 23.11
C ALA A 265 -9.98 -2.26 23.55
N VAL A 266 -10.44 -3.48 23.80
CA VAL A 266 -11.79 -3.77 24.31
C VAL A 266 -11.72 -4.58 25.60
N SER A 267 -12.84 -4.65 26.32
CA SER A 267 -12.91 -5.36 27.61
C SER A 267 -12.45 -6.82 27.51
N GLY A 268 -11.82 -7.31 28.58
CA GLY A 268 -11.32 -8.69 28.63
C GLY A 268 -9.98 -8.92 27.93
N GLY A 269 -9.16 -7.87 27.74
CA GLY A 269 -7.80 -7.99 27.20
C GLY A 269 -7.75 -8.33 25.72
N LYS A 270 -8.79 -7.97 24.96
CA LYS A 270 -8.88 -8.16 23.50
C LYS A 270 -8.71 -6.83 22.78
N ALA A 271 -8.52 -6.89 21.48
CA ALA A 271 -8.52 -5.72 20.61
C ALA A 271 -9.39 -5.94 19.38
N GLN A 272 -9.84 -4.84 18.78
CA GLN A 272 -10.59 -4.82 17.53
C GLN A 272 -9.90 -3.92 16.51
N LEU A 273 -10.00 -4.32 15.25
CA LEU A 273 -9.51 -3.54 14.11
C LEU A 273 -10.70 -2.91 13.37
N SER A 274 -10.54 -1.65 12.98
CA SER A 274 -11.48 -0.95 12.10
C SER A 274 -10.73 -0.10 11.09
N PHE A 275 -11.21 -0.09 9.85
CA PHE A 275 -10.64 0.71 8.77
C PHE A 275 -10.95 2.19 8.95
N PHE A 276 -10.15 3.02 8.33
CA PHE A 276 -10.49 4.41 8.04
C PHE A 276 -9.75 4.84 6.78
N ASP A 277 -10.11 6.00 6.22
CA ASP A 277 -9.49 6.52 4.99
C ASP A 277 -9.47 5.55 3.78
N PRO A 278 -10.64 5.11 3.30
CA PRO A 278 -10.75 4.17 2.19
C PRO A 278 -10.57 4.81 0.81
N ALA A 279 -9.40 5.43 0.57
CA ALA A 279 -9.10 6.18 -0.65
C ALA A 279 -9.10 5.35 -1.94
N PHE A 280 -9.19 4.02 -1.88
CA PHE A 280 -9.25 3.17 -3.07
C PHE A 280 -10.36 2.12 -2.97
N ALA A 281 -11.33 2.32 -2.09
CA ALA A 281 -12.45 1.40 -2.00
C ALA A 281 -13.38 1.52 -3.20
N GLY A 282 -14.00 0.39 -3.54
CA GLY A 282 -14.99 0.30 -4.59
C GLY A 282 -15.76 -1.01 -4.48
N SER A 283 -16.76 -1.13 -5.35
CA SER A 283 -17.72 -2.25 -5.32
C SER A 283 -17.35 -3.39 -6.26
N ASN A 284 -16.51 -3.11 -7.26
CA ASN A 284 -16.12 -4.02 -8.32
C ASN A 284 -14.61 -4.29 -8.31
N VAL A 285 -13.94 -4.08 -7.16
CA VAL A 285 -12.49 -4.24 -7.02
C VAL A 285 -12.10 -5.66 -7.47
N PRO A 286 -11.18 -5.82 -8.45
CA PRO A 286 -10.73 -7.15 -8.87
C PRO A 286 -10.27 -7.98 -7.68
N ALA A 287 -10.89 -9.15 -7.48
CA ALA A 287 -10.75 -9.92 -6.25
C ALA A 287 -9.29 -10.31 -5.95
N LEU A 288 -8.48 -10.55 -6.99
CA LEU A 288 -7.05 -10.85 -6.81
C LEU A 288 -6.20 -9.65 -6.40
N LEU A 289 -6.69 -8.42 -6.56
CA LEU A 289 -5.99 -7.19 -6.14
C LEU A 289 -6.45 -6.68 -4.76
N ALA A 290 -7.67 -7.02 -4.35
CA ALA A 290 -8.36 -6.47 -3.18
C ALA A 290 -7.50 -6.44 -1.90
N GLU A 291 -6.70 -7.48 -1.66
CA GLU A 291 -5.88 -7.64 -0.44
C GLU A 291 -4.37 -7.60 -0.69
N VAL A 292 -3.91 -7.40 -1.92
CA VAL A 292 -2.48 -7.42 -2.24
C VAL A 292 -1.74 -6.34 -1.47
N LYS A 293 -2.27 -5.11 -1.50
CA LYS A 293 -1.60 -3.96 -0.86
C LYS A 293 -1.51 -4.14 0.65
N ALA A 294 -2.61 -4.54 1.29
CA ALA A 294 -2.63 -4.85 2.71
C ALA A 294 -1.64 -5.98 3.02
N THR A 295 -1.63 -7.07 2.25
CA THR A 295 -0.71 -8.18 2.44
C THR A 295 0.75 -7.74 2.33
N PHE A 296 1.11 -6.96 1.31
CA PHE A 296 2.48 -6.47 1.18
C PHE A 296 2.85 -5.50 2.30
N HIS A 297 2.08 -4.43 2.48
CA HIS A 297 2.44 -3.35 3.41
C HIS A 297 2.35 -3.76 4.88
N ASN A 298 1.53 -4.75 5.21
CA ASN A 298 1.34 -5.19 6.59
C ASN A 298 2.31 -6.30 7.00
N ILE A 299 3.02 -6.91 6.04
CA ILE A 299 3.87 -8.07 6.30
C ILE A 299 5.26 -7.87 5.71
N PHE A 300 5.37 -7.75 4.40
CA PHE A 300 6.65 -7.78 3.68
C PHE A 300 7.35 -6.41 3.67
N ALA A 301 6.58 -5.32 3.73
CA ALA A 301 7.06 -3.96 3.92
C ALA A 301 7.50 -3.71 5.37
N HIS A 302 8.55 -4.39 5.81
CA HIS A 302 9.08 -4.23 7.16
C HIS A 302 9.39 -2.75 7.43
N PRO A 303 8.90 -2.16 8.54
CA PRO A 303 8.97 -0.72 8.74
C PRO A 303 10.40 -0.18 8.74
N PHE A 304 11.36 -0.97 9.20
CA PHE A 304 12.77 -0.56 9.23
C PHE A 304 13.38 -0.29 7.86
N TRP A 305 13.11 -1.10 6.83
CA TRP A 305 13.70 -0.80 5.52
C TRP A 305 12.86 0.21 4.74
N LEU A 306 11.54 0.25 4.93
CA LEU A 306 10.66 1.13 4.16
C LEU A 306 10.50 2.55 4.76
N TYR A 307 10.32 2.66 6.08
CA TYR A 307 10.01 3.93 6.76
C TYR A 307 11.13 4.43 7.67
N ASP A 308 11.87 3.53 8.33
CA ASP A 308 12.96 3.84 9.26
C ASP A 308 14.36 3.37 8.77
N PRO A 309 14.88 3.76 7.58
CA PRO A 309 16.15 3.24 7.03
C PRO A 309 17.36 3.25 7.97
N ALA A 310 17.46 4.24 8.85
CA ALA A 310 18.54 4.31 9.85
C ALA A 310 18.46 3.20 10.91
N ILE A 311 17.28 2.63 11.15
CA ILE A 311 17.13 1.41 11.95
C ILE A 311 17.59 0.22 11.12
N ALA A 312 17.16 0.10 9.85
CA ALA A 312 17.61 -0.99 8.98
C ALA A 312 19.14 -1.10 8.89
N ASP A 313 19.86 0.02 8.73
CA ASP A 313 21.33 0.03 8.69
C ASP A 313 22.01 -0.52 9.95
N ARG A 314 21.36 -0.36 11.11
CA ARG A 314 21.86 -0.86 12.39
C ARG A 314 21.44 -2.30 12.67
N THR A 315 20.31 -2.72 12.12
CA THR A 315 19.69 -4.01 12.40
C THR A 315 20.11 -5.09 11.41
N PHE A 316 20.28 -4.74 10.13
CA PHE A 316 20.51 -5.70 9.06
C PHE A 316 21.86 -5.50 8.38
N LYS A 317 22.45 -6.59 7.94
CA LYS A 317 23.57 -6.60 7.02
C LYS A 317 23.05 -6.77 5.60
N ALA A 318 23.61 -6.00 4.68
CA ALA A 318 23.37 -6.16 3.26
C ALA A 318 24.66 -5.85 2.49
N SER A 319 25.08 -6.77 1.63
CA SER A 319 26.19 -6.58 0.71
C SER A 319 25.79 -7.05 -0.68
N VAL A 320 26.42 -6.47 -1.70
CA VAL A 320 26.21 -6.87 -3.07
C VAL A 320 27.53 -6.91 -3.81
N ARG A 321 27.67 -7.87 -4.72
CA ARG A 321 28.67 -7.86 -5.77
C ARG A 321 27.96 -8.04 -7.11
N ARG A 322 28.44 -7.33 -8.12
CA ARG A 322 28.06 -7.58 -9.50
C ARG A 322 28.96 -8.66 -10.09
N ASP A 323 28.37 -9.59 -10.81
CA ASP A 323 29.06 -10.64 -11.56
C ASP A 323 28.41 -10.75 -12.94
N ALA A 324 29.04 -10.18 -13.96
CA ALA A 324 28.46 -10.02 -15.30
C ALA A 324 27.03 -9.44 -15.27
N ASP A 325 26.04 -10.29 -15.56
CA ASP A 325 24.61 -9.95 -15.68
C ASP A 325 23.82 -10.26 -14.39
N GLU A 326 24.52 -10.51 -13.29
CA GLU A 326 23.94 -10.85 -11.99
C GLU A 326 24.36 -9.91 -10.86
N LEU A 327 23.42 -9.64 -9.96
CA LEU A 327 23.65 -9.06 -8.65
C LEU A 327 23.56 -10.16 -7.60
N HIS A 328 24.71 -10.54 -7.06
CA HIS A 328 24.78 -11.45 -5.92
C HIS A 328 24.66 -10.65 -4.63
N VAL A 329 23.55 -10.86 -3.93
CA VAL A 329 23.20 -10.16 -2.71
C VAL A 329 23.25 -11.11 -1.52
N GLU A 330 23.90 -10.67 -0.44
CA GLU A 330 23.82 -11.32 0.85
C GLU A 330 23.16 -10.38 1.85
N THR A 331 22.12 -10.86 2.53
CA THR A 331 21.45 -10.12 3.60
C THR A 331 20.86 -11.03 4.65
N ASP A 332 20.88 -10.58 5.91
CA ASP A 332 20.25 -11.27 7.03
C ASP A 332 18.83 -10.76 7.34
N TRP A 333 18.28 -9.88 6.49
CA TRP A 333 16.90 -9.44 6.60
C TRP A 333 15.94 -10.63 6.54
N LYS A 334 14.98 -10.64 7.46
CA LYS A 334 13.93 -11.64 7.57
C LYS A 334 12.71 -11.01 8.23
N LEU A 335 11.53 -11.59 7.98
CA LEU A 335 10.31 -11.19 8.67
C LEU A 335 10.45 -11.31 10.20
N ALA A 336 9.95 -10.33 10.93
CA ALA A 336 9.82 -10.41 12.38
C ALA A 336 8.78 -11.46 12.77
N PRO A 337 8.80 -12.00 14.01
CA PRO A 337 7.83 -12.99 14.47
C PRO A 337 6.37 -12.57 14.28
N VAL A 338 6.03 -11.31 14.62
CA VAL A 338 4.68 -10.78 14.43
C VAL A 338 4.26 -10.79 12.95
N ARG A 339 5.15 -10.39 12.04
CA ARG A 339 4.88 -10.35 10.59
C ARG A 339 4.65 -11.74 10.01
N ARG A 340 5.43 -12.74 10.43
CA ARG A 340 5.19 -14.15 10.05
C ARG A 340 3.82 -14.65 10.52
N SER A 341 3.45 -14.37 11.77
CA SER A 341 2.16 -14.80 12.30
C SER A 341 0.98 -14.12 11.59
N LEU A 342 1.10 -12.84 11.24
CA LEU A 342 0.07 -12.14 10.45
C LEU A 342 -0.04 -12.71 9.03
N LEU A 343 1.09 -13.07 8.39
CA LEU A 343 1.09 -13.72 7.09
C LEU A 343 0.34 -15.06 7.12
N GLU A 344 0.56 -15.86 8.15
CA GLU A 344 -0.19 -17.11 8.34
C GLU A 344 -1.68 -16.87 8.54
N VAL A 345 -2.06 -15.82 9.29
CA VAL A 345 -3.47 -15.47 9.47
C VAL A 345 -4.10 -15.08 8.14
N LYS A 346 -3.50 -14.15 7.39
CA LYS A 346 -4.02 -13.73 6.08
C LYS A 346 -4.10 -14.91 5.11
N ALA A 347 -3.11 -15.79 5.12
CA ALA A 347 -3.13 -16.96 4.26
C ALA A 347 -4.29 -17.91 4.57
N LYS A 348 -4.45 -18.29 5.84
CA LYS A 348 -5.43 -19.31 6.29
C LYS A 348 -6.86 -18.79 6.34
N HIS A 349 -7.05 -17.54 6.77
CA HIS A 349 -8.38 -16.99 7.07
C HIS A 349 -8.94 -16.06 5.98
N LEU A 350 -8.14 -15.69 4.97
CA LEU A 350 -8.58 -14.76 3.92
C LEU A 350 -8.22 -15.27 2.52
N TRP A 351 -6.93 -15.35 2.19
CA TRP A 351 -6.48 -15.68 0.84
C TRP A 351 -6.89 -17.07 0.37
N ARG A 352 -6.52 -18.13 1.10
CA ARG A 352 -6.84 -19.50 0.68
C ARG A 352 -8.35 -19.71 0.52
N PRO A 353 -9.20 -19.30 1.48
CA PRO A 353 -10.64 -19.41 1.30
C PRO A 353 -11.20 -18.56 0.13
N LEU A 354 -10.65 -17.36 -0.11
CA LEU A 354 -11.05 -16.51 -1.24
C LEU A 354 -10.69 -17.16 -2.58
N LEU A 355 -9.46 -17.65 -2.74
CA LEU A 355 -9.04 -18.36 -3.96
C LEU A 355 -9.86 -19.63 -4.18
N GLY A 356 -10.23 -20.33 -3.10
CA GLY A 356 -11.18 -21.45 -3.16
C GLY A 356 -12.55 -21.03 -3.68
N GLU A 357 -13.08 -19.90 -3.23
CA GLU A 357 -14.36 -19.35 -3.69
C GLU A 357 -14.30 -18.94 -5.17
N LEU A 358 -13.25 -18.23 -5.58
CA LEU A 358 -13.02 -17.84 -6.98
C LEU A 358 -12.98 -19.08 -7.88
N LYS A 359 -12.25 -20.12 -7.47
CA LYS A 359 -12.19 -21.38 -8.22
C LYS A 359 -13.56 -22.04 -8.33
N GLN A 360 -14.30 -22.14 -7.23
CA GLN A 360 -15.64 -22.75 -7.22
C GLN A 360 -16.62 -22.01 -8.15
N ARG A 361 -16.46 -20.69 -8.29
CA ARG A 361 -17.28 -19.85 -9.19
C ARG A 361 -16.72 -19.71 -10.60
N ALA A 362 -15.65 -20.43 -10.95
CA ALA A 362 -14.93 -20.29 -12.23
C ALA A 362 -14.45 -18.86 -12.53
N LEU A 363 -14.06 -18.14 -11.48
CA LEU A 363 -13.49 -16.79 -11.48
C LEU A 363 -12.01 -16.79 -11.03
N LEU A 364 -11.33 -17.95 -11.03
CA LEU A 364 -9.90 -18.01 -10.74
C LEU A 364 -9.14 -18.23 -12.06
N PRO A 365 -8.39 -17.23 -12.57
CA PRO A 365 -7.57 -17.43 -13.75
C PRO A 365 -6.42 -18.40 -13.46
N ASP A 366 -6.02 -19.19 -14.47
CA ASP A 366 -4.93 -20.17 -14.36
C ASP A 366 -3.60 -19.53 -13.92
N ASP A 367 -3.40 -18.26 -14.27
CA ASP A 367 -2.20 -17.48 -13.95
C ASP A 367 -2.34 -16.61 -12.69
N TRP A 368 -3.30 -16.91 -11.79
CA TRP A 368 -3.56 -16.11 -10.57
C TRP A 368 -2.29 -15.83 -9.75
N ARG A 369 -1.37 -16.80 -9.67
CA ARG A 369 -0.08 -16.63 -8.99
C ARG A 369 0.73 -15.47 -9.58
N MET A 370 0.74 -15.36 -10.90
CA MET A 370 1.44 -14.28 -11.60
C MET A 370 0.78 -12.93 -11.31
N VAL A 371 -0.55 -12.86 -11.33
CA VAL A 371 -1.30 -11.64 -10.98
C VAL A 371 -0.92 -11.15 -9.58
N VAL A 372 -0.98 -12.03 -8.58
CA VAL A 372 -0.62 -11.69 -7.20
C VAL A 372 0.85 -11.30 -7.08
N ARG A 373 1.79 -12.02 -7.70
CA ARG A 373 3.23 -11.70 -7.68
C ARG A 373 3.53 -10.31 -8.26
N LEU A 374 3.00 -10.01 -9.44
CA LEU A 374 3.23 -8.72 -10.10
C LEU A 374 2.64 -7.59 -9.26
N ALA A 375 1.45 -7.77 -8.69
CA ALA A 375 0.84 -6.76 -7.84
C ALA A 375 1.64 -6.57 -6.52
N LEU A 376 2.13 -7.65 -5.90
CA LEU A 376 3.04 -7.56 -4.74
C LEU A 376 4.35 -6.84 -5.09
N PHE A 377 4.91 -7.06 -6.28
CA PHE A 377 6.12 -6.37 -6.78
C PHE A 377 5.91 -4.86 -6.95
N LEU A 378 4.73 -4.43 -7.39
CA LEU A 378 4.41 -3.01 -7.54
C LEU A 378 4.20 -2.27 -6.22
N CYS A 379 3.79 -2.99 -5.16
CA CYS A 379 3.52 -2.38 -3.86
C CYS A 379 4.70 -1.57 -3.29
N PRO A 380 5.93 -2.10 -3.19
CA PRO A 380 7.07 -1.30 -2.74
C PRO A 380 7.58 -0.34 -3.81
N THR A 381 7.56 -0.76 -5.08
CA THR A 381 8.26 -0.04 -6.17
C THR A 381 7.51 1.18 -6.70
N LEU A 382 6.19 1.27 -6.51
CA LEU A 382 5.40 2.42 -6.97
C LEU A 382 4.79 3.26 -5.84
N VAL A 383 4.93 2.81 -4.59
CA VAL A 383 4.47 3.58 -3.43
C VAL A 383 5.53 4.57 -2.96
N MET A 384 6.80 4.20 -3.05
CA MET A 384 7.93 5.06 -2.68
C MET A 384 9.10 4.85 -3.65
N ASP A 385 9.86 5.92 -3.92
CA ASP A 385 11.14 5.81 -4.62
C ASP A 385 12.14 5.05 -3.74
N LEU A 386 12.42 3.80 -4.11
CA LEU A 386 13.30 2.89 -3.35
C LEU A 386 14.78 3.20 -3.51
N ARG A 387 15.19 4.18 -4.33
CA ARG A 387 16.61 4.47 -4.56
C ARG A 387 17.26 5.05 -3.31
N ALA A 388 18.51 4.67 -3.06
CA ALA A 388 19.30 5.30 -2.01
C ALA A 388 19.44 6.81 -2.25
N GLY A 389 19.23 7.61 -1.20
CA GLY A 389 19.19 9.06 -1.26
C GLY A 389 17.84 9.64 -1.72
N ALA A 390 16.90 8.81 -2.20
CA ALA A 390 15.52 9.23 -2.34
C ALA A 390 14.85 9.17 -0.96
N ARG A 391 14.32 10.31 -0.50
CA ARG A 391 13.84 10.49 0.88
C ARG A 391 14.92 10.07 1.89
N SER A 392 14.66 9.07 2.72
CA SER A 392 15.54 8.58 3.78
C SER A 392 16.26 7.28 3.43
N HIS A 393 16.03 6.67 2.26
CA HIS A 393 16.63 5.38 1.92
C HIS A 393 18.16 5.45 1.87
N THR A 394 18.79 4.45 2.48
CA THR A 394 20.23 4.21 2.51
C THR A 394 20.59 3.18 1.44
N PRO A 395 21.88 3.03 1.05
CA PRO A 395 22.28 1.97 0.12
C PRO A 395 21.86 0.57 0.59
N ALA A 396 21.96 0.26 1.89
CA ALA A 396 21.59 -1.04 2.43
C ALA A 396 20.06 -1.26 2.44
N SER A 397 19.28 -0.29 2.94
CA SER A 397 17.81 -0.40 2.91
C SER A 397 17.23 -0.43 1.50
N SER A 398 17.83 0.32 0.56
CA SER A 398 17.49 0.26 -0.87
C SER A 398 17.74 -1.13 -1.45
N LEU A 399 18.91 -1.72 -1.18
CA LEU A 399 19.23 -3.07 -1.63
C LEU A 399 18.26 -4.12 -1.06
N ILE A 400 17.93 -4.03 0.24
CA ILE A 400 16.93 -4.89 0.87
C ILE A 400 15.56 -4.71 0.21
N ALA A 401 15.12 -3.47 -0.04
CA ALA A 401 13.84 -3.18 -0.66
C ALA A 401 13.73 -3.82 -2.06
N PHE A 402 14.76 -3.71 -2.90
CA PHE A 402 14.79 -4.36 -4.21
C PHE A 402 14.86 -5.88 -4.12
N CYS A 403 15.56 -6.44 -3.13
CA CYS A 403 15.53 -7.88 -2.88
C CYS A 403 14.10 -8.36 -2.57
N VAL A 404 13.38 -7.66 -1.70
CA VAL A 404 12.00 -8.00 -1.35
C VAL A 404 11.06 -7.85 -2.55
N ALA A 405 11.24 -6.80 -3.36
CA ALA A 405 10.48 -6.62 -4.60
C ALA A 405 10.72 -7.79 -5.58
N VAL A 406 11.98 -8.21 -5.79
CA VAL A 406 12.29 -9.36 -6.66
C VAL A 406 11.69 -10.66 -6.12
N MET A 407 11.81 -10.94 -4.82
CA MET A 407 11.18 -12.11 -4.19
C MET A 407 9.66 -12.13 -4.39
N ALA A 408 9.03 -10.95 -4.34
CA ALA A 408 7.61 -10.79 -4.61
C ALA A 408 7.25 -11.11 -6.08
N GLY A 409 7.95 -10.48 -7.02
CA GLY A 409 7.62 -10.55 -8.45
C GLY A 409 8.08 -11.84 -9.15
N SER A 410 9.23 -12.39 -8.77
CA SER A 410 9.86 -13.54 -9.41
C SER A 410 9.92 -14.73 -8.46
N PRO A 411 9.53 -15.95 -8.88
CA PRO A 411 9.89 -17.14 -8.13
C PRO A 411 11.41 -17.38 -8.19
N PRO A 412 12.01 -17.99 -7.14
CA PRO A 412 13.35 -18.52 -7.26
C PRO A 412 13.36 -19.71 -8.23
N GLU A 413 14.45 -19.90 -8.98
CA GLU A 413 14.59 -21.03 -9.90
C GLU A 413 14.66 -22.38 -9.15
N HIS A 414 15.21 -22.36 -7.94
CA HIS A 414 15.31 -23.52 -7.06
C HIS A 414 15.00 -23.15 -5.60
N GLY A 415 14.33 -24.07 -4.89
CA GLY A 415 13.95 -23.89 -3.50
C GLY A 415 12.73 -22.97 -3.32
N SER A 416 12.57 -22.40 -2.12
CA SER A 416 11.45 -21.51 -1.79
C SER A 416 11.89 -20.41 -0.83
N ASP A 417 11.33 -19.22 -0.99
CA ASP A 417 11.46 -18.05 -0.13
C ASP A 417 10.16 -17.82 0.67
N ASP A 418 10.06 -16.72 1.43
CA ASP A 418 8.86 -16.42 2.23
C ASP A 418 7.62 -16.17 1.34
N ILE A 419 7.80 -15.60 0.15
CA ILE A 419 6.71 -15.31 -0.81
C ILE A 419 6.22 -16.61 -1.45
N GLY A 420 7.13 -17.46 -1.92
CA GLY A 420 6.82 -18.78 -2.48
C GLY A 420 6.06 -19.63 -1.48
N ARG A 421 6.56 -19.75 -0.24
CA ARG A 421 5.84 -20.45 0.84
C ARG A 421 4.45 -19.90 1.10
N PHE A 422 4.29 -18.58 1.05
CA PHE A 422 2.98 -17.96 1.18
C PHE A 422 2.05 -18.34 0.02
N LEU A 423 2.53 -18.24 -1.22
CA LEU A 423 1.74 -18.60 -2.41
C LEU A 423 1.35 -20.08 -2.44
N ASP A 424 2.24 -20.97 -1.99
CA ASP A 424 1.94 -22.39 -1.82
C ASP A 424 0.88 -22.61 -0.72
N MET A 425 0.99 -21.89 0.39
CA MET A 425 0.03 -22.00 1.50
C MET A 425 -1.38 -21.54 1.12
N ILE A 426 -1.51 -20.59 0.18
CA ILE A 426 -2.82 -20.07 -0.25
C ILE A 426 -3.41 -20.78 -1.47
N ASP A 427 -2.65 -21.67 -2.11
CA ASP A 427 -3.15 -22.42 -3.26
C ASP A 427 -4.42 -23.21 -2.87
N PRO A 428 -5.55 -23.02 -3.57
CA PRO A 428 -6.77 -23.75 -3.30
C PRO A 428 -6.67 -25.26 -3.61
N GLU A 429 -5.62 -25.70 -4.30
CA GLU A 429 -5.38 -27.12 -4.67
C GLU A 429 -4.43 -27.87 -3.73
N SER A 430 -3.74 -27.17 -2.83
CA SER A 430 -2.69 -27.76 -1.97
C SER A 430 -3.20 -28.49 -0.73
#